data_AF-A0A1H6MK36-F1
#
_entry.id   AF-A0A1H6MK36-F1
#
_cell.length_a   1.000
_cell.length_b   1.000
_cell.length_c   1.000
_cell.angle_alpha   90.00
_cell.angle_beta   90.00
_cell.angle_gamma   90.00
#
_symmetry.space_group_name_H-M   'P 1'
#
loop_
_entity.id
_entity.type
_entity.pdbx_description
1 polymer ?
#
loop_
_entity_poly.entity_id
_entity_poly.type
_entity_poly.pdbx_seq_one_letter_code
_entity_poly.pdbx_strand_id
1 'polypeptide(L)' 'MYRYAKDKCRDEGKLGKGKIGVSESRCLGRCEHGPVAVVYPDNIWYQYIDEEDIDEIINKHLIAGKPVNRLKID' A
#
# COMPACT_ATOMS: atom_id res chain seq x y z
N MET A 1 5.90 6.62 -6.06
CA MET A 1 4.96 5.78 -5.29
C MET A 1 5.28 5.66 -3.81
N TYR A 2 6.45 5.17 -3.35
CA TYR A 2 6.75 5.14 -1.90
C TYR A 2 6.61 6.51 -1.21
N ARG A 3 7.29 7.55 -1.74
CA ARG A 3 7.22 8.90 -1.17
C ARG A 3 5.78 9.42 -1.14
N TYR A 4 5.08 9.29 -2.26
CA TYR A 4 3.67 9.63 -2.38
C TYR A 4 2.80 8.94 -1.31
N ALA A 5 2.90 7.61 -1.18
CA ALA A 5 2.14 6.85 -0.17
C ALA A 5 2.43 7.35 1.25
N LYS A 6 3.70 7.65 1.54
CA LYS A 6 4.13 8.14 2.85
C LYS A 6 3.61 9.55 3.14
N ASP A 7 3.69 10.44 2.16
CA ASP A 7 3.22 11.82 2.28
C ASP A 7 1.69 11.85 2.40
N LYS A 8 0.97 11.09 1.57
CA LYS A 8 -0.48 10.89 1.68
C LYS A 8 -0.90 10.42 3.07
N CYS A 9 -0.26 9.37 3.60
CA CYS A 9 -0.56 8.89 4.95
C CYS A 9 -0.26 9.94 6.03
N ARG A 10 0.74 10.81 5.81
CA ARG A 10 1.06 11.92 6.72
C ARG A 10 -0.02 12.99 6.66
N ASP A 11 -0.45 13.37 5.47
CA ASP A 11 -1.45 14.43 5.24
C ASP A 11 -2.83 14.03 5.80
N GLU A 12 -3.18 12.75 5.73
CA GLU A 12 -4.38 12.16 6.37
C GLU A 12 -4.24 12.04 7.91
N GLY A 13 -3.09 12.40 8.49
CA GLY A 13 -2.80 12.26 9.92
C GLY A 13 -2.75 10.80 10.39
N LYS A 14 -2.58 9.85 9.47
CA LYS A 14 -2.59 8.40 9.72
C LYS A 14 -1.20 7.77 9.81
N LEU A 15 -0.13 8.53 9.56
CA LEU A 15 1.24 8.03 9.66
C LEU A 15 1.76 8.01 11.12
N GLY A 16 2.38 6.91 11.55
CA GLY A 16 3.15 6.86 12.80
C GLY A 16 2.78 5.72 13.76
N LYS A 17 3.31 5.80 15.00
CA LYS A 17 3.16 4.73 16.02
C LYS A 17 1.68 4.44 16.32
N GLY A 18 1.30 3.16 16.25
CA GLY A 18 -0.08 2.71 16.46
C GLY A 18 -1.05 3.04 15.31
N LYS A 19 -0.52 3.50 14.17
CA LYS A 19 -1.28 3.80 12.96
C LYS A 19 -0.60 3.15 11.75
N ILE A 20 -0.73 3.76 10.57
CA ILE A 20 -0.11 3.27 9.33
C ILE A 20 1.40 3.50 9.38
N GLY A 21 2.15 2.46 9.05
CA GLY A 21 3.59 2.53 8.76
C GLY A 21 3.82 2.33 7.26
N VAL A 22 4.65 3.18 6.66
CA VAL A 22 5.05 3.06 5.25
C VAL A 22 6.56 2.91 5.20
N SER A 23 7.03 1.77 4.68
CA SER A 23 8.44 1.43 4.56
C SER A 23 8.79 1.17 3.11
N GLU A 24 9.99 1.60 2.70
CA GLU A 24 10.54 1.25 1.39
C GLU A 24 11.20 -0.13 1.48
N SER A 25 10.86 -1.01 0.53
CA SER A 25 11.50 -2.30 0.39
C SER A 25 12.32 -2.36 -0.90
N ARG A 26 13.27 -3.30 -0.92
CA ARG A 26 13.93 -3.72 -2.18
C ARG A 26 13.10 -4.84 -2.81
N CYS A 27 13.73 -5.67 -3.64
CA CYS A 27 13.08 -6.82 -4.27
C CYS A 27 12.36 -7.70 -3.22
N LEU A 28 11.09 -7.96 -3.48
CA LEU A 28 10.24 -8.84 -2.66
C LEU A 28 9.99 -10.21 -3.31
N GLY A 29 10.74 -10.56 -4.37
CA GLY A 29 10.64 -11.86 -5.03
C GLY A 29 9.46 -12.02 -6.01
N ARG A 30 8.68 -10.96 -6.25
CA ARG A 30 7.53 -10.96 -7.17
C ARG A 30 7.79 -10.10 -8.41
N CYS A 31 8.86 -10.44 -9.15
CA CYS A 31 9.30 -9.64 -10.30
C CYS A 31 8.24 -9.53 -11.41
N GLU A 32 7.45 -10.60 -11.63
CA GLU A 32 6.42 -10.66 -12.68
C GLU A 32 5.26 -9.68 -12.45
N HIS A 33 5.06 -9.26 -11.20
CA HIS A 33 4.01 -8.32 -10.81
C HIS A 33 4.55 -6.95 -10.40
N GLY A 34 5.84 -6.69 -10.60
CA GLY A 34 6.46 -5.42 -10.21
C GLY A 34 5.84 -4.24 -10.97
N PRO A 35 5.58 -3.08 -10.32
CA PRO A 35 5.78 -2.74 -8.90
C PRO A 35 4.77 -3.40 -7.94
N VAL A 36 5.24 -3.78 -6.74
CA VAL A 36 4.41 -4.44 -5.73
C VAL A 36 4.49 -3.78 -4.35
N ALA A 37 3.38 -3.83 -3.61
CA ALA A 37 3.28 -3.48 -2.20
C ALA A 37 2.69 -4.66 -1.41
N VAL A 38 3.09 -4.78 -0.15
CA VAL A 38 2.51 -5.75 0.79
C VAL A 38 1.94 -5.02 1.99
N VAL A 39 0.72 -5.38 2.39
CA VAL A 39 0.03 -4.82 3.55
C VAL A 39 0.00 -5.87 4.67
N TYR A 40 0.51 -5.46 5.83
CA TYR A 40 0.46 -6.23 7.08
C TYR A 40 -0.54 -5.58 8.07
N PRO A 41 -1.18 -6.37 8.95
CA PRO A 41 -0.97 -7.80 9.21
C PRO A 41 -1.66 -8.75 8.22
N ASP A 42 -2.47 -8.23 7.29
CA ASP A 42 -3.35 -9.03 6.42
C ASP A 42 -2.62 -9.91 5.40
N ASN A 43 -1.31 -9.69 5.20
CA ASN A 43 -0.47 -10.38 4.22
C ASN A 43 -1.06 -10.31 2.79
N ILE A 44 -1.62 -9.16 2.44
CA ILE A 44 -2.21 -8.91 1.11
C ILE A 44 -1.18 -8.22 0.24
N TRP A 45 -1.00 -8.75 -0.97
CA TRP A 45 -0.09 -8.24 -1.97
C TRP A 45 -0.88 -7.47 -3.03
N TYR A 46 -0.37 -6.29 -3.39
CA TYR A 46 -0.93 -5.45 -4.44
C TYR A 46 0.10 -5.20 -5.52
N GLN A 47 -0.32 -5.31 -6.77
CA GLN A 47 0.33 -4.65 -7.89
C GLN A 47 -0.29 -3.26 -8.04
N TYR A 48 0.54 -2.24 -8.27
CA TYR A 48 0.08 -0.87 -8.51
C TYR A 48 0.86 -0.25 -9.66
N ILE A 49 0.24 0.68 -10.37
CA ILE A 49 0.81 1.33 -11.56
C ILE A 49 0.98 2.83 -11.31
N ASP A 50 0.01 3.47 -10.68
CA ASP A 50 -0.06 4.93 -10.52
C ASP A 50 -0.39 5.38 -9.08
N GLU A 51 -0.57 6.68 -8.90
CA GLU A 51 -0.92 7.30 -7.62
C GLU A 51 -2.37 7.01 -7.20
N GLU A 52 -3.28 6.81 -8.15
CA GLU A 52 -4.70 6.51 -7.88
C GLU A 52 -4.85 5.11 -7.26
N ASP A 53 -4.07 4.14 -7.74
CA ASP A 53 -3.97 2.81 -7.14
C ASP A 53 -3.52 2.87 -5.67
N ILE A 54 -2.52 3.70 -5.38
CA ILE A 54 -2.01 3.90 -4.02
C ILE A 54 -3.06 4.56 -3.14
N ASP A 55 -3.72 5.61 -3.63
CA ASP A 55 -4.80 6.28 -2.93
C ASP A 55 -5.96 5.33 -2.63
N GLU A 56 -6.29 4.42 -3.54
CA GLU A 56 -7.30 3.41 -3.31
C GLU A 56 -6.88 2.40 -2.23
N ILE A 57 -5.63 1.92 -2.26
CA ILE A 57 -5.10 1.01 -1.23
C ILE A 57 -5.14 1.68 0.15
N ILE A 58 -4.71 2.95 0.26
CA ILE A 58 -4.71 3.67 1.54
C ILE A 58 -6.14 3.87 2.03
N ASN A 59 -7.03 4.44 1.20
CA ASN A 59 -8.37 4.83 1.64
C ASN A 59 -9.29 3.62 1.87
N LYS A 60 -9.29 2.65 0.95
CA LYS A 60 -10.17 1.48 1.08
C LYS A 60 -9.59 0.45 2.03
N HIS A 61 -8.33 0.06 1.86
CA HIS A 61 -7.77 -1.02 2.65
C HIS A 61 -7.27 -0.52 4.00
N LEU A 62 -6.31 0.40 4.04
CA LEU A 62 -5.66 0.79 5.30
C LEU A 62 -6.57 1.59 6.24
N ILE A 63 -7.45 2.43 5.69
CA ILE A 63 -8.36 3.30 6.48
C ILE A 63 -9.72 2.63 6.70
N ALA A 64 -10.35 2.10 5.66
CA ALA A 64 -11.70 1.53 5.75
C ALA A 64 -11.74 0.00 5.98
N GLY A 65 -10.58 -0.68 6.02
CA GLY A 65 -10.49 -2.12 6.28
C GLY A 65 -11.02 -3.01 5.15
N LYS A 66 -11.13 -2.49 3.92
CA LYS A 66 -11.66 -3.20 2.74
C LYS A 66 -10.58 -3.43 1.69
N PRO A 67 -10.11 -4.67 1.49
CA PRO A 67 -9.11 -4.98 0.47
C PRO A 67 -9.54 -4.59 -0.95
N VAL A 68 -8.57 -4.18 -1.77
CA VAL A 68 -8.79 -3.72 -3.15
C VAL A 68 -8.58 -4.88 -4.12
N ASN A 69 -9.61 -5.71 -4.32
CA ASN A 69 -9.49 -6.96 -5.08
C ASN A 69 -8.95 -6.79 -6.51
N ARG A 70 -9.17 -5.64 -7.17
CA ARG A 70 -8.67 -5.41 -8.54
C ARG A 70 -7.14 -5.33 -8.62
N LEU A 71 -6.50 -4.88 -7.55
CA LEU A 71 -5.05 -4.70 -7.46
C LEU A 71 -4.37 -5.90 -6.81
N LYS A 72 -5.16 -6.79 -6.19
CA LYS A 72 -4.63 -7.90 -5.42
C LYS A 72 -3.97 -8.92 -6.35
N ILE A 73 -2.81 -9.40 -5.92
CA ILE A 73 -2.09 -10.49 -6.57
C ILE A 73 -1.95 -11.66 -5.59
N ASP A 74 -1.95 -12.89 -6.12
CA ASP A 74 -1.78 -14.14 -5.36
C ASP A 74 -0.29 -14.47 -5.15
#